data_AF-X1PAW2-F1
#
_entry.id   AF-X1PAW2-F1
#
_cell.length_a   1.000
_cell.length_b   1.000
_cell.length_c   1.000
_cell.angle_alpha   90.00
_cell.angle_beta   90.00
_cell.angle_gamma   90.00
#
_symmetry.space_group_name_H-M   'P 1'
#
loop_
_entity.id
_entity.type
_entity.pdbx_description
1 polymer ?
#
loop_
_entity_poly.entity_id
_entity_poly.type
_entity_poly.pdbx_seq_one_letter_code
_entity_poly.pdbx_strand_id
1 'polypeptide(L)'
;MREGAEELVDALKLYLVPDGGWGYLDLDAKTYRPGGHSTSFTTGTIVISLYTAEKVGIEVPAQMLQKALTNLHRCRKEDGSYLYGLYMRFNPNHPVNKLKGSVCRTSCCHLAQYLFNNKVAKEDMAKGVEALIEQNRFVDIARKRPIPHEGWYATSGYFYLYGHFYASMVLQQLSKEDQQRLSPSIKELILRLQEPDGSWWDYPLYGYHKYYGTAYAV
;
A
#
# COMPACT_ATOMS: atom_id res chain seq x y z
N MET A 1 0.75 -10.74 -23.26
CA MET A 1 1.13 -10.28 -21.89
C MET A 1 1.82 -8.91 -21.92
N ARG A 2 2.87 -8.70 -22.73
CA ARG A 2 3.55 -7.40 -22.83
C ARG A 2 2.66 -6.26 -23.34
N GLU A 3 1.99 -6.46 -24.46
CA GLU A 3 1.06 -5.48 -25.06
C GLU A 3 -0.01 -5.03 -24.06
N GLY A 4 -0.68 -5.97 -23.39
CA GLY A 4 -1.66 -5.63 -22.34
C GLY A 4 -1.06 -4.86 -21.15
N ALA A 5 0.22 -5.06 -20.81
CA ALA A 5 0.87 -4.27 -19.79
C ALA A 5 1.19 -2.84 -20.28
N GLU A 6 1.61 -2.68 -21.54
CA GLU A 6 1.80 -1.39 -22.20
C GLU A 6 0.46 -0.61 -22.26
N GLU A 7 -0.64 -1.28 -22.64
CA GLU A 7 -2.00 -0.70 -22.61
C GLU A 7 -2.41 -0.24 -21.21
N LEU A 8 -2.10 -1.02 -20.17
CA LEU A 8 -2.39 -0.65 -18.78
C LEU A 8 -1.57 0.56 -18.34
N VAL A 9 -0.27 0.63 -18.67
CA VAL A 9 0.56 1.82 -18.41
C VAL A 9 -0.01 3.04 -19.13
N ASP A 10 -0.50 2.85 -20.34
CA ASP A 10 -1.13 3.90 -21.12
C ASP A 10 -2.45 4.39 -20.51
N ALA A 11 -3.28 3.47 -20.04
CA ALA A 11 -4.51 3.78 -19.33
C ALA A 11 -4.25 4.55 -18.02
N LEU A 12 -3.16 4.27 -17.31
CA LEU A 12 -2.81 4.99 -16.07
C LEU A 12 -2.62 6.50 -16.31
N LYS A 13 -2.22 6.94 -17.51
CA LYS A 13 -2.17 8.37 -17.87
C LYS A 13 -3.55 9.03 -17.81
N LEU A 14 -4.61 8.30 -18.18
CA LEU A 14 -5.98 8.77 -18.16
C LEU A 14 -6.55 8.82 -16.74
N TYR A 15 -6.22 7.81 -15.92
CA TYR A 15 -6.74 7.67 -14.57
C TYR A 15 -6.00 8.47 -13.50
N LEU A 16 -4.92 9.17 -13.86
CA LEU A 16 -4.19 10.04 -12.95
C LEU A 16 -5.09 11.21 -12.50
N VAL A 17 -5.38 11.28 -11.20
CA VAL A 17 -6.20 12.37 -10.63
C VAL A 17 -5.39 13.67 -10.54
N PRO A 18 -6.06 14.84 -10.44
CA PRO A 18 -5.37 16.15 -10.43
C PRO A 18 -4.34 16.34 -9.31
N ASP A 19 -4.47 15.63 -8.18
CA ASP A 19 -3.50 15.69 -7.08
C ASP A 19 -2.20 14.87 -7.34
N GLY A 20 -2.13 14.20 -8.48
CA GLY A 20 -0.95 13.49 -8.99
C GLY A 20 -0.86 12.02 -8.61
N GLY A 21 -1.84 11.44 -7.90
CA GLY A 21 -1.88 10.00 -7.62
C GLY A 21 -3.00 9.27 -8.37
N TRP A 22 -3.41 8.12 -7.84
CA TRP A 22 -4.59 7.37 -8.30
C TRP A 22 -5.49 7.01 -7.12
N GLY A 23 -6.80 7.08 -7.35
CA GLY A 23 -7.83 6.59 -6.43
C GLY A 23 -8.26 5.18 -6.80
N TYR A 24 -8.71 4.41 -5.82
CA TYR A 24 -9.38 3.11 -6.06
C TYR A 24 -10.89 3.27 -6.25
N LEU A 25 -11.41 4.49 -6.06
CA LEU A 25 -12.80 4.90 -6.28
C LEU A 25 -12.81 6.27 -6.95
N ASP A 26 -13.77 6.50 -7.85
CA ASP A 26 -14.09 7.81 -8.41
C ASP A 26 -15.60 8.03 -8.27
N LEU A 27 -15.99 8.62 -7.14
CA LEU A 27 -17.41 8.80 -6.76
C LEU A 27 -17.84 10.27 -6.81
N ASP A 28 -16.92 11.18 -7.11
CA ASP A 28 -17.13 12.62 -7.10
C ASP A 28 -17.63 13.09 -8.47
N ALA A 29 -16.92 14.03 -9.10
CA ALA A 29 -17.28 14.53 -10.42
C ALA A 29 -17.05 13.44 -11.48
N LYS A 30 -18.14 13.03 -12.16
CA LYS A 30 -18.11 12.08 -13.29
C LYS A 30 -17.56 12.75 -14.55
N THR A 31 -16.26 13.02 -14.57
CA THR A 31 -15.56 13.68 -15.67
C THR A 31 -14.80 12.67 -16.54
N TYR A 32 -14.28 13.11 -17.70
CA TYR A 32 -13.51 12.24 -18.59
C TYR A 32 -12.25 11.65 -17.93
N ARG A 33 -11.57 12.46 -17.10
CA ARG A 33 -10.57 11.98 -16.15
C ARG A 33 -11.21 11.86 -14.77
N PRO A 34 -10.75 10.96 -13.90
CA PRO A 34 -11.28 10.85 -12.55
C PRO A 34 -11.21 12.18 -11.80
N GLY A 35 -12.35 12.59 -11.25
CA GLY A 35 -12.50 13.86 -10.52
C GLY A 35 -12.23 13.73 -9.03
N GLY A 36 -12.20 12.50 -8.51
CA GLY A 36 -12.00 12.22 -7.10
C GLY A 36 -10.57 12.37 -6.59
N HIS A 37 -10.30 11.73 -5.46
CA HIS A 37 -9.04 11.86 -4.74
C HIS A 37 -8.16 10.61 -4.86
N SER A 38 -6.84 10.83 -4.89
CA SER A 38 -5.91 9.70 -4.78
C SER A 38 -5.84 9.16 -3.36
N THR A 39 -5.44 7.90 -3.26
CA THR A 39 -4.96 7.34 -2.00
C THR A 39 -3.49 6.98 -2.10
N SER A 40 -2.78 7.14 -0.98
CA SER A 40 -1.34 6.91 -0.95
C SER A 40 -0.98 5.45 -1.21
N PHE A 41 -1.78 4.50 -0.73
CA PHE A 41 -1.54 3.06 -0.93
C PHE A 41 -1.82 2.61 -2.37
N THR A 42 -2.88 3.10 -3.02
CA THR A 42 -3.14 2.82 -4.44
C THR A 42 -2.04 3.42 -5.31
N THR A 43 -1.64 4.66 -5.01
CA THR A 43 -0.53 5.32 -5.70
C THR A 43 0.78 4.56 -5.49
N GLY A 44 1.10 4.12 -4.27
CA GLY A 44 2.29 3.32 -3.97
C GLY A 44 2.30 1.96 -4.70
N THR A 45 1.15 1.27 -4.73
CA THR A 45 0.98 0.00 -5.45
C THR A 45 1.26 0.16 -6.94
N ILE A 46 0.69 1.20 -7.56
CA ILE A 46 0.89 1.49 -8.98
C ILE A 46 2.35 1.86 -9.25
N VAL A 47 2.96 2.71 -8.42
CA VAL A 47 4.39 3.04 -8.58
C VAL A 47 5.26 1.78 -8.52
N ILE A 48 5.07 0.88 -7.55
CA ILE A 48 5.83 -0.38 -7.49
C ILE A 48 5.61 -1.25 -8.74
N SER A 49 4.39 -1.25 -9.30
CA SER A 49 4.07 -1.97 -10.54
C SER A 49 4.77 -1.33 -11.75
N LEU A 50 4.81 0.00 -11.84
CA LEU A 50 5.55 0.73 -12.86
C LEU A 50 7.05 0.45 -12.79
N TYR A 51 7.62 0.33 -11.58
CA TYR A 51 9.03 -0.09 -11.41
C TYR A 51 9.28 -1.46 -12.04
N THR A 52 8.37 -2.40 -11.81
CA THR A 52 8.46 -3.75 -12.39
C THR A 52 8.32 -3.71 -13.91
N ALA A 53 7.40 -2.89 -14.44
CA ALA A 53 7.23 -2.68 -15.87
C ALA A 53 8.52 -2.14 -16.52
N GLU A 54 9.14 -1.13 -15.91
CA GLU A 54 10.39 -0.54 -16.39
C GLU A 54 11.54 -1.57 -16.40
N LYS A 55 11.61 -2.45 -15.38
CA LYS A 55 12.60 -3.54 -15.31
C LYS A 55 12.48 -4.57 -16.42
N VAL A 56 11.29 -4.74 -17.00
CA VAL A 56 11.07 -5.63 -18.16
C VAL A 56 11.06 -4.88 -19.49
N GLY A 57 11.46 -3.60 -19.47
CA GLY A 57 11.63 -2.77 -20.66
C GLY A 57 10.34 -2.19 -21.22
N ILE A 58 9.28 -2.07 -20.42
CA ILE A 58 8.08 -1.30 -20.77
C ILE A 58 8.34 0.17 -20.44
N GLU A 59 8.00 1.06 -21.38
CA GLU A 59 8.18 2.49 -21.19
C GLU A 59 7.23 3.04 -20.12
N VAL A 60 7.77 3.75 -19.13
CA VAL A 60 7.00 4.42 -18.09
C VAL A 60 7.06 5.94 -18.33
N PRO A 61 5.91 6.62 -18.55
CA PRO A 61 5.90 8.06 -18.76
C PRO A 61 6.47 8.85 -17.56
N ALA A 62 7.64 9.47 -17.73
CA ALA A 62 8.38 10.13 -16.66
C ALA A 62 7.57 11.22 -15.91
N GLN A 63 6.78 12.02 -16.64
CA GLN A 63 5.94 13.05 -16.01
C GLN A 63 4.83 12.47 -15.13
N MET A 64 4.26 11.33 -15.52
CA MET A 64 3.24 10.63 -14.75
C MET A 64 3.85 10.08 -13.45
N LEU A 65 4.99 9.40 -13.57
CA LEU A 65 5.73 8.88 -12.43
C LEU A 65 6.16 9.99 -11.46
N GLN A 66 6.68 11.10 -11.96
CA GLN A 66 7.12 12.23 -11.14
C GLN A 66 5.96 12.84 -10.32
N LYS A 67 4.76 12.94 -10.92
CA LYS A 67 3.54 13.39 -10.21
C LYS A 67 3.18 12.44 -9.07
N ALA A 68 3.20 11.13 -9.33
CA ALA A 68 2.91 10.10 -8.33
C ALA A 68 3.90 10.11 -7.16
N LEU A 69 5.20 10.20 -7.44
CA LEU A 69 6.24 10.28 -6.41
C LEU A 69 6.12 11.57 -5.57
N THR A 70 5.75 12.69 -6.22
CA THR A 70 5.49 13.96 -5.53
C THR A 70 4.25 13.85 -4.64
N ASN A 71 3.19 13.19 -5.11
CA ASN A 71 1.99 12.93 -4.32
C ASN A 71 2.30 12.10 -3.07
N LEU A 72 3.03 10.98 -3.22
CA LEU A 72 3.45 10.13 -2.11
C LEU A 72 4.32 10.91 -1.12
N HIS A 73 5.25 11.73 -1.62
CA HIS A 73 6.11 12.55 -0.76
C HIS A 73 5.29 13.51 0.11
N ARG A 74 4.29 14.17 -0.49
CA ARG A 74 3.38 15.08 0.22
C ARG A 74 2.43 14.35 1.19
N CYS A 75 2.17 13.07 0.97
CA CYS A 75 1.40 12.24 1.90
C CYS A 75 2.21 11.79 3.12
N ARG A 76 3.53 11.74 3.03
CA ARG A 76 4.39 11.30 4.13
C ARG A 76 4.42 12.34 5.24
N LYS A 77 4.16 11.92 6.47
CA LYS A 77 4.26 12.72 7.70
C LYS A 77 5.67 12.63 8.28
N GLU A 78 5.99 13.55 9.19
CA GLU A 78 7.29 13.60 9.88
C GLU A 78 7.58 12.32 10.69
N ASP A 79 6.55 11.70 11.25
CA ASP A 79 6.65 10.41 11.98
C ASP A 79 6.82 9.19 11.05
N GLY A 80 6.97 9.40 9.74
CA GLY A 80 7.11 8.36 8.73
C GLY A 80 5.81 7.67 8.31
N SER A 81 4.69 7.93 9.00
CA SER A 81 3.38 7.46 8.57
C SER A 81 2.87 8.25 7.35
N TYR A 82 1.80 7.78 6.72
CA TYR A 82 1.23 8.41 5.52
C TYR A 82 -0.19 8.86 5.76
N LEU A 83 -0.58 10.00 5.19
CA LEU A 83 -1.99 10.32 5.00
C LEU A 83 -2.67 9.25 4.16
N TYR A 84 -3.97 9.02 4.37
CA TYR A 84 -4.77 8.15 3.52
C TYR A 84 -4.78 8.64 2.07
N GLY A 85 -4.90 9.96 1.90
CA GLY A 85 -4.70 10.69 0.64
C GLY A 85 -4.48 12.18 0.92
N LEU A 86 -4.03 12.94 -0.09
CA LEU A 86 -3.69 14.37 0.07
C LEU A 86 -4.87 15.28 0.41
N TYR A 87 -6.09 14.81 0.18
CA TYR A 87 -7.32 15.50 0.58
C TYR A 87 -7.43 15.61 2.11
N MET A 88 -6.74 14.76 2.88
CA MET A 88 -6.71 14.81 4.34
C MET A 88 -5.55 15.65 4.92
N ARG A 89 -4.83 16.43 4.11
CA ARG A 89 -3.66 17.21 4.56
C ARG A 89 -3.96 18.22 5.68
N PHE A 90 -5.19 18.72 5.75
CA PHE A 90 -5.64 19.63 6.80
C PHE A 90 -6.29 18.91 7.99
N ASN A 91 -6.38 17.58 7.94
CA ASN A 91 -6.78 16.73 9.06
C ASN A 91 -5.79 15.56 9.25
N PRO A 92 -4.50 15.85 9.48
CA PRO A 92 -3.46 14.83 9.56
C PRO A 92 -3.59 13.92 10.79
N ASN A 93 -4.39 14.32 11.79
CA ASN A 93 -4.62 13.58 13.03
C ASN A 93 -5.88 12.71 13.01
N HIS A 94 -6.61 12.65 11.88
CA HIS A 94 -7.71 11.69 11.71
C HIS A 94 -7.25 10.28 12.11
N PRO A 95 -8.07 9.44 12.77
CA PRO A 95 -7.65 8.13 13.25
C PRO A 95 -6.93 7.27 12.20
N VAL A 96 -7.43 7.28 10.96
CA VAL A 96 -6.80 6.58 9.82
C VAL A 96 -5.37 7.03 9.55
N ASN A 97 -5.03 8.30 9.80
CA ASN A 97 -3.74 8.95 9.54
C ASN A 97 -2.78 8.92 10.74
N LYS A 98 -3.24 8.43 11.91
CA LYS A 98 -2.35 8.14 13.03
C LYS A 98 -1.47 6.94 12.66
N LEU A 99 -0.29 6.82 13.28
CA LEU A 99 0.65 5.72 13.03
C LEU A 99 -0.06 4.37 12.93
N LYS A 100 -0.88 4.04 13.94
CA LYS A 100 -1.66 2.79 14.05
C LYS A 100 -2.66 2.56 12.91
N GLY A 101 -3.27 3.62 12.37
CA GLY A 101 -4.17 3.53 11.22
C GLY A 101 -3.43 3.51 9.87
N SER A 102 -2.14 3.88 9.86
CA SER A 102 -1.30 3.96 8.67
C SER A 102 -0.44 2.73 8.42
N VAL A 103 -0.21 1.89 9.42
CA VAL A 103 0.83 0.85 9.36
C VAL A 103 0.76 -0.05 8.13
N CYS A 104 -0.43 -0.41 7.64
CA CYS A 104 -0.57 -1.27 6.46
C CYS A 104 -0.25 -0.61 5.13
N ARG A 105 -0.25 0.73 5.04
CA ARG A 105 0.13 1.45 3.81
C ARG A 105 1.55 1.98 3.85
N THR A 106 2.11 2.16 5.05
CA THR A 106 3.44 2.74 5.24
C THR A 106 4.52 1.98 4.46
N SER A 107 4.58 0.66 4.57
CA SER A 107 5.60 -0.15 3.86
C SER A 107 5.51 -0.03 2.34
N CYS A 108 4.29 -0.03 1.78
CA CYS A 108 4.06 0.16 0.35
C CYS A 108 4.55 1.54 -0.11
N CYS A 109 4.15 2.61 0.59
CA CYS A 109 4.53 3.97 0.21
C CYS A 109 6.04 4.22 0.37
N HIS A 110 6.65 3.65 1.43
CA HIS A 110 8.10 3.67 1.63
C HIS A 110 8.85 2.99 0.48
N LEU A 111 8.43 1.76 0.13
CA LEU A 111 9.05 1.01 -0.95
C LEU A 111 8.94 1.74 -2.30
N ALA A 112 7.76 2.29 -2.61
CA ALA A 112 7.53 3.05 -3.84
C ALA A 112 8.48 4.24 -3.99
N GLN A 113 8.71 4.99 -2.90
CA GLN A 113 9.66 6.10 -2.89
C GLN A 113 11.11 5.60 -2.99
N TYR A 114 11.47 4.58 -2.22
CA TYR A 114 12.82 4.01 -2.24
C TYR A 114 13.22 3.55 -3.66
N LEU A 115 12.36 2.81 -4.36
CA LEU A 115 12.69 2.18 -5.65
C LEU A 115 13.03 3.18 -6.77
N PHE A 116 12.37 4.34 -6.81
CA PHE A 116 12.54 5.30 -7.91
C PHE A 116 13.36 6.54 -7.58
N ASN A 117 13.40 6.97 -6.32
CA ASN A 117 14.05 8.22 -5.97
C ASN A 117 14.90 8.16 -4.71
N ASN A 118 14.98 7.00 -4.04
CA ASN A 118 15.75 6.80 -2.82
C ASN A 118 15.46 7.85 -1.72
N LYS A 119 14.26 8.47 -1.71
CA LYS A 119 13.87 9.51 -0.74
C LYS A 119 13.50 8.95 0.63
N VAL A 120 13.37 7.64 0.76
CA VAL A 120 13.12 6.97 2.03
C VAL A 120 14.32 6.09 2.31
N ALA A 121 15.00 6.38 3.43
CA ALA A 121 16.15 5.63 3.88
C ALA A 121 15.75 4.22 4.32
N LYS A 122 16.66 3.24 4.24
CA LYS A 122 16.37 1.85 4.61
C LYS A 122 16.00 1.74 6.10
N GLU A 123 16.56 2.59 6.94
CA GLU A 123 16.28 2.69 8.36
C GLU A 123 14.83 3.10 8.61
N ASP A 124 14.29 4.04 7.81
CA ASP A 124 12.88 4.43 7.88
C ASP A 124 11.95 3.34 7.37
N MET A 125 12.39 2.58 6.36
CA MET A 125 11.65 1.40 5.89
C MET A 125 11.58 0.32 6.98
N ALA A 126 12.70 0.04 7.66
CA ALA A 126 12.76 -0.90 8.79
C ALA A 126 11.83 -0.48 9.93
N LYS A 127 11.88 0.81 10.34
CA LYS A 127 10.96 1.38 11.34
C LYS A 127 9.48 1.25 10.94
N GLY A 128 9.17 1.38 9.65
CA GLY A 128 7.82 1.16 9.13
C GLY A 128 7.34 -0.28 9.32
N VAL A 129 8.21 -1.26 9.08
CA VAL A 129 7.93 -2.69 9.32
C VAL A 129 7.81 -3.00 10.81
N GLU A 130 8.68 -2.42 11.65
CA GLU A 130 8.58 -2.51 13.12
C GLU A 130 7.24 -1.99 13.62
N ALA A 131 6.83 -0.81 13.17
CA ALA A 131 5.55 -0.23 13.54
C ALA A 131 4.37 -1.12 13.13
N LEU A 132 4.44 -1.78 11.96
CA LEU A 132 3.42 -2.77 11.57
C LEU A 132 3.36 -3.94 12.56
N ILE A 133 4.51 -4.51 12.92
CA ILE A 133 4.58 -5.62 13.89
C ILE A 133 4.01 -5.18 15.25
N GLU A 134 4.47 -4.06 15.79
CA GLU A 134 4.08 -3.57 17.12
C GLU A 134 2.61 -3.18 17.22
N GLN A 135 2.05 -2.63 16.13
CA GLN A 135 0.67 -2.14 16.09
C GLN A 135 -0.29 -3.13 15.43
N ASN A 136 0.16 -4.34 15.08
CA ASN A 136 -0.61 -5.31 14.30
C ASN A 136 -1.99 -5.61 14.89
N ARG A 137 -2.12 -5.60 16.22
CA ARG A 137 -3.40 -5.81 16.93
C ARG A 137 -4.53 -4.88 16.44
N PHE A 138 -4.21 -3.66 16.01
CA PHE A 138 -5.21 -2.71 15.52
C PHE A 138 -5.68 -3.04 14.11
N VAL A 139 -4.89 -3.77 13.33
CA VAL A 139 -5.27 -4.24 12.00
C VAL A 139 -5.98 -5.60 12.11
N ASP A 140 -5.46 -6.49 12.96
CA ASP A 140 -6.03 -7.82 13.18
C ASP A 140 -7.47 -7.74 13.70
N ILE A 141 -7.78 -6.79 14.59
CA ILE A 141 -9.13 -6.61 15.10
C ILE A 141 -10.14 -6.21 14.01
N ALA A 142 -9.71 -5.58 12.92
CA ALA A 142 -10.55 -5.19 11.79
C ALA A 142 -10.72 -6.32 10.76
N ARG A 143 -9.93 -7.39 10.87
CA ARG A 143 -9.95 -8.53 9.94
C ARG A 143 -11.31 -9.24 10.00
N LYS A 144 -11.80 -9.65 8.82
CA LYS A 144 -13.10 -10.31 8.59
C LYS A 144 -14.34 -9.52 9.01
N ARG A 145 -14.17 -8.27 9.45
CA ARG A 145 -15.30 -7.38 9.73
C ARG A 145 -15.97 -6.93 8.43
N PRO A 146 -17.31 -6.83 8.37
CA PRO A 146 -18.00 -6.50 7.12
C PRO A 146 -17.95 -5.01 6.79
N ILE A 147 -17.88 -4.11 7.77
CA ILE A 147 -17.92 -2.67 7.51
C ILE A 147 -16.49 -2.13 7.45
N PRO A 148 -16.06 -1.53 6.32
CA PRO A 148 -14.76 -0.88 6.23
C PRO A 148 -14.60 0.19 7.30
N HIS A 149 -13.37 0.36 7.81
CA HIS A 149 -13.02 1.45 8.72
C HIS A 149 -13.78 1.47 10.08
N GLU A 150 -14.50 0.40 10.45
CA GLU A 150 -15.14 0.27 11.78
C GLU A 150 -14.16 -0.20 12.88
N GLY A 151 -12.94 -0.56 12.51
CA GLY A 151 -11.87 -0.91 13.44
C GLY A 151 -11.33 0.30 14.20
N TRP A 152 -10.63 0.03 15.30
CA TRP A 152 -9.88 1.07 16.01
C TRP A 152 -8.87 1.72 15.06
N TYR A 153 -8.72 3.05 15.17
CA TYR A 153 -7.89 3.84 14.23
C TYR A 153 -8.37 3.80 12.78
N ALA A 154 -9.65 3.47 12.56
CA ALA A 154 -10.23 3.34 11.22
C ALA A 154 -9.42 2.38 10.34
N THR A 155 -8.89 1.30 10.91
CA THR A 155 -8.32 0.20 10.13
C THR A 155 -9.46 -0.57 9.43
N SER A 156 -9.15 -1.17 8.29
CA SER A 156 -10.09 -1.98 7.52
C SER A 156 -9.52 -3.37 7.28
N GLY A 157 -10.38 -4.38 7.21
CA GLY A 157 -9.96 -5.78 7.10
C GLY A 157 -9.09 -6.06 5.87
N TYR A 158 -9.40 -5.43 4.74
CA TYR A 158 -8.68 -5.62 3.47
C TYR A 158 -7.25 -5.07 3.44
N PHE A 159 -6.79 -4.47 4.55
CA PHE A 159 -5.42 -3.99 4.67
C PHE A 159 -4.47 -4.99 5.33
N TYR A 160 -4.96 -6.05 5.98
CA TYR A 160 -4.09 -6.93 6.76
C TYR A 160 -3.05 -7.60 5.86
N LEU A 161 -3.49 -8.44 4.92
CA LEU A 161 -2.58 -9.19 4.06
C LEU A 161 -1.83 -8.27 3.10
N TYR A 162 -2.50 -7.23 2.60
CA TYR A 162 -1.88 -6.15 1.81
C TYR A 162 -0.66 -5.54 2.52
N GLY A 163 -0.80 -5.16 3.79
CA GLY A 163 0.27 -4.50 4.54
C GLY A 163 1.46 -5.43 4.79
N HIS A 164 1.19 -6.70 5.09
CA HIS A 164 2.24 -7.70 5.32
C HIS A 164 2.96 -8.11 4.04
N PHE A 165 2.25 -8.15 2.90
CA PHE A 165 2.85 -8.38 1.59
C PHE A 165 3.90 -7.30 1.27
N TYR A 166 3.52 -6.02 1.36
CA TYR A 166 4.47 -4.93 1.10
C TYR A 166 5.57 -4.81 2.16
N ALA A 167 5.30 -5.18 3.43
CA ALA A 167 6.35 -5.31 4.44
C ALA A 167 7.38 -6.38 4.04
N SER A 168 6.93 -7.51 3.49
CA SER A 168 7.81 -8.58 3.00
C SER A 168 8.65 -8.12 1.80
N MET A 169 8.09 -7.32 0.88
CA MET A 169 8.87 -6.70 -0.20
C MET A 169 9.90 -5.69 0.33
N VAL A 170 9.57 -4.92 1.37
CA VAL A 170 10.52 -4.03 2.04
C VAL A 170 11.68 -4.83 2.65
N LEU A 171 11.40 -5.93 3.34
CA LEU A 171 12.43 -6.79 3.95
C LEU A 171 13.49 -7.23 2.93
N GLN A 172 13.10 -7.52 1.68
CA GLN A 172 14.03 -7.90 0.61
C GLN A 172 15.04 -6.79 0.25
N GLN A 173 14.74 -5.53 0.57
CA GLN A 173 15.61 -4.38 0.31
C GLN A 173 16.53 -4.05 1.50
N LEU A 174 16.23 -4.57 2.71
CA LEU A 174 16.95 -4.26 3.94
C LEU A 174 18.24 -5.07 4.08
N SER A 175 19.05 -4.71 5.09
CA SER A 175 20.25 -5.45 5.49
C SER A 175 19.92 -6.88 5.93
N LYS A 176 20.92 -7.77 5.94
CA LYS A 176 20.71 -9.14 6.47
C LYS A 176 20.38 -9.15 7.96
N GLU A 177 20.92 -8.20 8.71
CA GLU A 177 20.62 -8.01 10.14
C GLU A 177 19.15 -7.65 10.35
N ASP A 178 18.62 -6.65 9.62
CA ASP A 178 17.20 -6.29 9.70
C ASP A 178 16.28 -7.41 9.22
N GLN A 179 16.67 -8.14 8.17
CA GLN A 179 15.91 -9.31 7.70
C GLN A 179 15.81 -10.37 8.81
N GLN A 180 16.92 -10.70 9.49
CA GLN A 180 16.94 -11.68 10.58
C GLN A 180 16.11 -11.22 11.78
N ARG A 181 16.13 -9.92 12.08
CA ARG A 181 15.41 -9.33 13.22
C ARG A 181 13.90 -9.24 13.00
N LEU A 182 13.45 -8.90 11.79
CA LEU A 182 12.05 -8.55 11.51
C LEU A 182 11.23 -9.66 10.83
N SER A 183 11.86 -10.49 9.99
CA SER A 183 11.15 -11.54 9.25
C SER A 183 10.43 -12.59 10.11
N PRO A 184 10.94 -13.03 11.29
CA PRO A 184 10.25 -14.03 12.10
C PRO A 184 8.85 -13.56 12.53
N SER A 185 8.72 -12.30 12.94
CA SER A 185 7.44 -11.73 13.35
C SER A 185 6.47 -11.61 12.18
N ILE A 186 6.91 -11.13 11.01
CA ILE A 186 6.05 -11.06 9.82
C ILE A 186 5.58 -12.44 9.40
N LYS A 187 6.48 -13.44 9.39
CA LYS A 187 6.15 -14.83 9.07
C LYS A 187 5.10 -15.40 10.02
N GLU A 188 5.29 -15.24 11.32
CA GLU A 188 4.34 -15.72 12.33
C GLU A 188 2.96 -15.06 12.17
N LEU A 189 2.93 -13.73 11.94
CA LEU A 189 1.69 -12.97 11.77
C LEU A 189 0.87 -13.39 10.55
N ILE A 190 1.51 -13.94 9.51
CA ILE A 190 0.85 -14.48 8.31
C ILE A 190 0.49 -15.96 8.51
N LEU A 191 1.43 -16.81 8.93
CA LEU A 191 1.22 -18.26 9.00
C LEU A 191 0.09 -18.66 9.95
N ARG A 192 -0.05 -17.97 11.08
CA ARG A 192 -1.14 -18.20 12.04
C ARG A 192 -2.55 -17.97 11.47
N LEU A 193 -2.66 -17.36 10.28
CA LEU A 193 -3.93 -17.03 9.63
C LEU A 193 -4.33 -18.01 8.52
N GLN A 194 -3.54 -19.06 8.28
CA GLN A 194 -3.88 -20.07 7.29
C GLN A 194 -5.18 -20.77 7.68
N GLU A 195 -6.13 -20.83 6.76
CA GLU A 195 -7.36 -21.58 6.91
C GLU A 195 -7.12 -23.08 6.75
N PRO A 196 -8.01 -23.97 7.24
CA PRO A 196 -7.86 -25.42 7.09
C PRO A 196 -7.76 -25.91 5.64
N ASP A 197 -8.29 -25.15 4.68
CA ASP A 197 -8.21 -25.44 3.24
C ASP A 197 -6.93 -24.89 2.58
N GLY A 198 -6.00 -24.35 3.39
CA GLY A 198 -4.75 -23.79 2.93
C GLY A 198 -4.84 -22.36 2.41
N SER A 199 -6.03 -21.74 2.41
CA SER A 199 -6.21 -20.36 1.95
C SER A 199 -5.89 -19.32 3.03
N TRP A 200 -5.69 -18.07 2.61
CA TRP A 200 -5.68 -16.90 3.47
C TRP A 200 -6.73 -15.91 2.99
N TRP A 201 -7.39 -15.22 3.92
CA TRP A 201 -8.27 -14.10 3.62
C TRP A 201 -8.48 -13.19 4.82
N ASP A 202 -8.69 -11.89 4.55
CA ASP A 202 -8.76 -10.85 5.57
C ASP A 202 -10.03 -9.98 5.52
N TYR A 203 -10.82 -10.05 4.44
CA TYR A 203 -12.04 -9.26 4.30
C TYR A 203 -13.08 -10.00 3.44
N PRO A 204 -14.39 -10.00 3.80
CA PRO A 204 -15.42 -10.72 3.07
C PRO A 204 -15.81 -10.00 1.78
N LEU A 205 -14.95 -10.08 0.76
CA LEU A 205 -15.20 -9.56 -0.59
C LEU A 205 -15.90 -10.61 -1.45
N TYR A 206 -16.96 -10.15 -2.13
CA TYR A 206 -17.84 -10.74 -3.16
C TYR A 206 -17.38 -12.08 -3.82
N GLY A 207 -17.15 -13.12 -3.02
CA GLY A 207 -16.75 -14.46 -3.48
C GLY A 207 -15.27 -14.66 -3.81
N TYR A 208 -14.42 -13.63 -3.83
CA TYR A 208 -13.01 -13.75 -4.26
C TYR A 208 -11.97 -13.56 -3.14
N HIS A 209 -12.42 -13.50 -1.88
CA HIS A 209 -11.57 -13.22 -0.72
C HIS A 209 -10.41 -14.19 -0.52
N LYS A 210 -10.62 -15.48 -0.81
CA LYS A 210 -9.55 -16.49 -0.70
C LYS A 210 -8.47 -16.31 -1.75
N TYR A 211 -8.82 -15.91 -2.97
CA TYR A 211 -7.86 -15.85 -4.08
C TYR A 211 -6.84 -14.73 -3.87
N TYR A 212 -7.31 -13.49 -3.64
CA TYR A 212 -6.39 -12.38 -3.42
C TYR A 212 -5.64 -12.54 -2.09
N GLY A 213 -6.32 -13.03 -1.05
CA GLY A 213 -5.71 -13.18 0.27
C GLY A 213 -4.58 -14.20 0.25
N THR A 214 -4.80 -15.34 -0.40
CA THR A 214 -3.76 -16.36 -0.60
C THR A 214 -2.62 -15.83 -1.45
N ALA A 215 -2.91 -15.07 -2.52
CA ALA A 215 -1.88 -14.46 -3.35
C ALA A 215 -1.00 -13.44 -2.61
N TYR A 216 -1.52 -12.76 -1.58
CA TYR A 216 -0.69 -11.89 -0.73
C TYR A 216 0.13 -12.66 0.32
N ALA A 217 -0.32 -13.86 0.72
CA ALA A 217 0.30 -14.63 1.80
C ALA A 217 1.46 -15.52 1.33
N VAL A 218 1.47 -15.92 0.06
CA VAL A 218 2.46 -16.84 -0.57
C VAL A 218 3.49 -16.05 -1.37
#